data_AF-A0A499S1J1-F1
#
_entry.id   AF-A0A499S1J1-F1
#
_cell.length_a   1.000
_cell.length_b   1.000
_cell.length_c   1.000
_cell.angle_alpha   90.00
_cell.angle_beta   90.00
_cell.angle_gamma   90.00
#
_symmetry.space_group_name_H-M   'P 1'
#
loop_
_entity.id
_entity.type
_entity.pdbx_description
1 polymer ?
#
loop_
_entity_poly.entity_id
_entity_poly.type
_entity_poly.pdbx_seq_one_letter_code
_entity_poly.pdbx_strand_id
1 'polypeptide(L)'
;MSRIVNWRGGGSFVYAELHNLNRSFVHKIQESKGINELMLVIQEMKDKAYLNFKVDLDKVTHKNVDFYELSLKEQKDVLIQVLDLNQLYLNYSEIEDSQYNIPDSVKAFNHSFYQKEGNKDE
;
A
#
# COMPACT_ATOMS: atom_id res chain seq x y z
N MET A 1 -5.88 4.95 40.08
CA MET A 1 -5.81 6.35 39.59
C MET A 1 -4.40 6.57 39.07
N SER A 2 -4.22 7.41 38.06
CA SER A 2 -3.27 8.51 38.24
C SER A 2 -1.77 8.17 38.13
N ARG A 3 -1.00 9.19 37.72
CA ARG A 3 0.38 9.54 38.13
C ARG A 3 1.20 8.48 38.91
N ILE A 4 1.43 7.27 38.39
CA ILE A 4 2.28 6.26 39.04
C ILE A 4 3.37 5.71 38.09
N VAL A 5 3.60 6.30 36.92
CA VAL A 5 4.77 5.95 36.10
C VAL A 5 5.50 7.20 35.61
N ASN A 6 6.46 7.65 36.41
CA ASN A 6 7.53 8.57 36.02
C ASN A 6 8.45 7.91 34.97
N TRP A 7 7.95 7.69 33.75
CA TRP A 7 8.76 7.16 32.66
C TRP A 7 9.82 8.20 32.25
N ARG A 8 11.12 7.87 32.45
CA ARG A 8 12.28 8.74 32.13
C ARG A 8 13.21 8.14 31.05
N GLY A 9 12.64 7.48 30.03
CA GLY A 9 13.36 7.02 28.84
C GLY A 9 14.21 5.77 29.08
N GLY A 10 14.28 4.90 28.07
CA GLY A 10 15.16 3.73 28.10
C GLY A 10 14.50 2.46 27.54
N GLY A 11 14.16 2.45 26.25
CA GLY A 11 13.78 1.24 25.54
C GLY A 11 14.16 1.38 24.07
N SER A 12 15.00 0.49 23.56
CA SER A 12 15.23 0.38 22.12
C SER A 12 14.01 -0.32 21.52
N PHE A 13 13.38 0.29 20.51
CA PHE A 13 12.29 -0.32 19.76
C PHE A 13 12.75 -0.62 18.34
N VAL A 14 12.25 -1.69 17.76
CA VAL A 14 12.45 -2.02 16.35
C VAL A 14 11.17 -1.61 15.61
N TYR A 15 11.33 -0.91 14.49
CA TYR A 15 10.24 -0.55 13.59
C TYR A 15 10.42 -1.28 12.26
N ALA A 16 9.35 -1.84 11.73
CA ALA A 16 9.31 -2.49 10.44
C ALA A 16 8.06 -2.03 9.68
N GLU A 17 8.20 -1.89 8.35
CA GLU A 17 7.11 -1.52 7.46
C GLU A 17 6.65 -2.72 6.65
N LEU A 18 5.36 -2.73 6.29
CA LEU A 18 4.81 -3.71 5.37
C LEU A 18 5.26 -3.41 3.94
N HIS A 19 5.46 -4.44 3.14
CA HIS A 19 5.80 -4.28 1.74
C HIS A 19 4.61 -3.68 0.98
N ASN A 20 4.80 -2.49 0.40
CA ASN A 20 3.75 -1.73 -0.26
C ASN A 20 3.36 -2.35 -1.61
N LEU A 21 2.07 -2.53 -1.83
CA LEU A 21 1.46 -2.76 -3.14
C LEU A 21 0.72 -1.47 -3.54
N ASN A 22 -0.62 -1.46 -3.53
CA ASN A 22 -1.40 -0.29 -3.87
C ASN A 22 -1.19 0.92 -2.94
N ARG A 23 -0.64 0.70 -1.74
CA ARG A 23 -0.31 1.80 -0.83
C ARG A 23 0.62 2.83 -1.46
N SER A 24 1.54 2.37 -2.32
CA SER A 24 2.43 3.26 -3.08
C SER A 24 1.67 4.20 -4.01
N PHE A 25 0.65 3.70 -4.71
CA PHE A 25 -0.22 4.51 -5.57
C PHE A 25 -1.08 5.48 -4.77
N VAL A 26 -1.68 5.04 -3.65
CA VAL A 26 -2.43 5.94 -2.77
C VAL A 26 -1.57 7.13 -2.33
N HIS A 27 -0.32 6.88 -1.93
CA HIS A 27 0.59 7.96 -1.55
C HIS A 27 0.91 8.89 -2.73
N LYS A 28 1.27 8.35 -3.89
CA LYS A 28 1.53 9.14 -5.11
C LYS A 28 0.34 10.01 -5.52
N ILE A 29 -0.88 9.45 -5.48
CA ILE A 29 -2.11 10.19 -5.77
C ILE A 29 -2.31 11.34 -4.78
N GLN A 30 -2.12 11.07 -3.49
CA GLN A 30 -2.27 12.09 -2.45
C GLN A 30 -1.26 13.23 -2.57
N GLU A 31 0.00 12.91 -2.86
CA GLU A 31 1.09 13.89 -3.02
C GLU A 31 1.00 14.70 -4.33
N SER A 32 0.30 14.18 -5.34
CA SER A 32 0.19 14.84 -6.65
C SER A 32 -0.44 16.22 -6.55
N LYS A 33 0.17 17.25 -7.15
CA LYS A 33 -0.24 18.66 -7.03
C LYS A 33 -1.09 19.15 -8.20
N GLY A 34 -1.28 18.33 -9.22
CA GLY A 34 -2.07 18.68 -10.39
C GLY A 34 -2.31 17.51 -11.32
N ILE A 35 -3.10 17.76 -12.37
CA ILE A 35 -3.54 16.74 -13.32
C ILE A 35 -2.37 16.06 -14.04
N ASN A 36 -1.32 16.81 -14.40
CA ASN A 36 -0.16 16.23 -15.09
C ASN A 36 0.54 15.15 -14.25
N GLU A 37 0.69 15.37 -12.94
CA GLU A 37 1.27 14.39 -12.03
C GLU A 37 0.33 13.18 -11.86
N LEU A 38 -0.98 13.42 -11.72
CA LEU A 38 -1.96 12.33 -11.68
C LEU A 38 -1.95 11.47 -12.95
N MET A 39 -1.76 12.06 -14.12
CA MET A 39 -1.68 11.32 -15.38
C MET A 39 -0.47 10.39 -15.44
N LEU A 40 0.67 10.79 -14.87
CA LEU A 40 1.83 9.89 -14.73
C LEU A 40 1.49 8.72 -13.81
N VAL A 41 0.81 8.99 -12.69
CA VAL A 41 0.38 7.94 -11.76
C VAL A 41 -0.63 6.99 -12.41
N ILE A 42 -1.60 7.51 -13.18
CA ILE A 42 -2.58 6.70 -13.93
C ILE A 42 -1.86 5.76 -14.89
N GLN A 43 -0.84 6.25 -15.60
CA GLN A 43 -0.08 5.41 -16.54
C GLN A 43 0.66 4.27 -15.82
N GLU A 44 1.27 4.54 -14.67
CA GLU A 44 1.89 3.49 -13.87
C GLU A 44 0.86 2.49 -13.32
N MET A 45 -0.32 2.97 -12.93
CA MET A 45 -1.40 2.12 -12.39
C MET A 45 -1.88 1.09 -13.42
N LYS A 46 -1.93 1.44 -14.71
CA LYS A 46 -2.37 0.50 -15.76
C LYS A 46 -1.54 -0.77 -15.83
N ASP A 47 -0.24 -0.64 -15.56
CA ASP A 47 0.70 -1.75 -15.73
C ASP A 47 0.93 -2.52 -14.43
N LYS A 48 0.76 -1.88 -13.28
CA LYS A 48 1.26 -2.38 -11.99
C LYS A 48 0.28 -2.37 -10.83
N ALA A 49 -0.85 -1.65 -10.93
CA ALA A 49 -1.79 -1.57 -9.82
C ALA A 49 -2.75 -2.74 -9.79
N TYR A 50 -3.11 -3.18 -8.58
CA TYR A 50 -4.21 -4.10 -8.39
C TYR A 50 -5.51 -3.28 -8.41
N LEU A 51 -6.28 -3.40 -9.50
CA LEU A 51 -7.51 -2.64 -9.66
C LEU A 51 -8.70 -3.43 -9.12
N ASN A 52 -9.69 -2.72 -8.58
CA ASN A 52 -10.96 -3.31 -8.23
C ASN A 52 -11.62 -3.85 -9.51
N PHE A 53 -11.90 -5.16 -9.55
CA PHE A 53 -12.47 -5.86 -10.72
C PHE A 53 -13.78 -5.25 -11.24
N LYS A 54 -14.48 -4.47 -10.42
CA LYS A 54 -15.72 -3.77 -10.81
C LYS A 54 -15.47 -2.50 -11.62
N VAL A 55 -14.22 -2.06 -11.75
CA VAL A 55 -13.87 -0.76 -12.33
C VAL A 55 -12.84 -0.94 -13.44
N ASP A 56 -13.15 -0.37 -14.59
CA ASP A 56 -12.24 -0.25 -15.73
C ASP A 56 -11.58 1.13 -15.67
N LEU A 57 -10.27 1.17 -15.37
CA LEU A 57 -9.52 2.41 -15.17
C LEU A 57 -9.60 3.34 -16.38
N ASP A 58 -9.56 2.79 -17.61
CA ASP A 58 -9.64 3.60 -18.83
C ASP A 58 -11.04 4.20 -19.03
N LYS A 59 -12.09 3.50 -18.59
CA LYS A 59 -13.47 4.01 -18.64
C LYS A 59 -13.73 5.13 -17.65
N VAL A 60 -13.04 5.14 -16.51
CA VAL A 60 -13.22 6.20 -15.49
C VAL A 60 -12.27 7.37 -15.64
N THR A 61 -11.21 7.23 -16.45
CA THR A 61 -10.22 8.29 -16.73
C THR A 61 -10.33 8.77 -18.17
N HIS A 62 -9.56 8.17 -19.08
CA HIS A 62 -9.36 8.68 -20.44
C HIS A 62 -10.63 8.72 -21.30
N LYS A 63 -11.57 7.80 -21.10
CA LYS A 63 -12.82 7.74 -21.87
C LYS A 63 -13.95 8.54 -21.22
N ASN A 64 -13.70 9.16 -20.07
CA ASN A 64 -14.67 9.95 -19.33
C ASN A 64 -14.25 11.42 -19.31
N VAL A 65 -14.93 12.24 -20.11
CA VAL A 65 -14.68 13.68 -20.16
C VAL A 65 -14.97 14.32 -18.80
N ASP A 66 -16.00 13.83 -18.10
CA ASP A 66 -16.41 14.32 -16.78
C ASP A 66 -15.28 14.20 -15.74
N PHE A 67 -14.40 13.20 -15.87
CA PHE A 67 -13.25 13.04 -14.97
C PHE A 67 -12.31 14.27 -15.00
N TYR A 68 -12.12 14.86 -16.17
CA TYR A 68 -11.26 16.03 -16.32
C TYR A 68 -11.94 17.34 -15.89
N GLU A 69 -13.26 17.34 -15.75
CA GLU A 69 -14.04 18.47 -15.23
C GLU A 69 -14.12 18.48 -13.70
N LEU A 70 -13.80 17.36 -13.05
CA LEU A 70 -13.72 17.26 -11.59
C LEU A 70 -12.60 18.15 -11.01
N SER A 71 -12.79 18.56 -9.75
CA SER A 71 -11.69 19.17 -8.98
C SER A 71 -10.56 18.18 -8.76
N LEU A 72 -9.34 18.68 -8.51
CA LEU A 72 -8.18 17.83 -8.22
C LEU A 72 -8.45 16.86 -7.06
N LYS A 73 -9.20 17.31 -6.04
CA LYS A 73 -9.57 16.46 -4.90
C LYS A 73 -10.44 15.29 -5.34
N GLU A 74 -11.48 15.58 -6.12
CA GLU A 74 -12.41 14.55 -6.62
C GLU A 74 -11.70 13.57 -7.57
N GLN A 75 -10.78 14.07 -8.41
CA GLN A 75 -9.94 13.21 -9.26
C GLN A 75 -9.11 12.22 -8.41
N LYS A 76 -8.47 12.70 -7.34
CA LYS A 76 -7.74 11.84 -6.40
C LYS A 76 -8.66 10.81 -5.75
N ASP A 77 -9.82 11.23 -5.28
CA ASP A 77 -10.79 10.36 -4.61
C ASP A 77 -11.31 9.27 -5.56
N VAL A 78 -11.57 9.60 -6.83
CA VAL A 78 -11.93 8.61 -7.86
C VAL A 78 -10.79 7.62 -8.06
N LEU A 79 -9.55 8.08 -8.26
CA LEU A 79 -8.41 7.20 -8.51
C LEU A 79 -8.15 6.23 -7.35
N ILE A 80 -8.29 6.68 -6.10
CA ILE A 80 -8.16 5.82 -4.92
C ILE A 80 -9.26 4.76 -4.89
N GLN A 81 -10.49 5.08 -5.30
CA GLN A 81 -11.61 4.13 -5.36
C GLN A 81 -11.44 3.05 -6.44
N VAL A 82 -10.66 3.32 -7.49
CA VAL A 82 -10.35 2.32 -8.53
C VAL A 82 -9.41 1.23 -8.00
N LEU A 83 -8.57 1.53 -7.00
CA LEU A 83 -7.64 0.57 -6.42
C LEU A 83 -8.39 -0.52 -5.62
N ASP A 84 -7.92 -1.75 -5.69
CA ASP A 84 -8.30 -2.76 -4.71
C ASP A 84 -7.61 -2.45 -3.38
N LEU A 85 -8.37 -1.92 -2.43
CA LEU A 85 -7.86 -1.55 -1.11
C LEU A 85 -7.52 -2.77 -0.23
N ASN A 86 -7.95 -3.98 -0.62
CA ASN A 86 -7.49 -5.20 0.06
C ASN A 86 -6.05 -5.56 -0.34
N GLN A 87 -5.57 -5.00 -1.46
CA GLN A 87 -4.21 -5.21 -1.99
C GLN A 87 -3.32 -3.98 -1.74
N LEU A 88 -3.44 -3.36 -0.56
CA LEU A 88 -2.56 -2.23 -0.17
C LEU A 88 -1.15 -2.68 0.18
N TYR A 89 -1.01 -3.87 0.77
CA TYR A 89 0.25 -4.45 1.19
C TYR A 89 0.29 -5.93 0.85
N LEU A 90 1.49 -6.46 0.67
CA LEU A 90 1.71 -7.87 0.38
C LEU A 90 1.35 -8.73 1.61
N ASN A 91 0.58 -9.79 1.40
CA ASN A 91 0.31 -10.76 2.45
C ASN A 91 1.55 -11.61 2.73
N TYR A 92 1.84 -11.88 4.00
CA TYR A 92 2.92 -12.78 4.38
C TYR A 92 2.78 -14.19 3.78
N SER A 93 1.55 -14.69 3.59
CA SER A 93 1.32 -16.00 2.93
C SER A 93 1.82 -16.05 1.49
N GLU A 94 1.97 -14.89 0.85
CA GLU A 94 2.41 -14.73 -0.54
C GLU A 94 3.89 -14.31 -0.63
N ILE A 95 4.62 -14.23 0.50
CA ILE A 95 6.01 -13.74 0.53
C ILE A 95 6.96 -14.57 -0.34
N GLU A 96 6.63 -15.85 -0.58
CA GLU A 96 7.41 -16.74 -1.42
C GLU A 96 7.13 -16.59 -2.91
N ASP A 97 6.05 -15.91 -3.29
CA ASP A 97 5.68 -15.77 -4.69
C ASP A 97 6.72 -14.94 -5.45
N SER A 98 7.30 -15.57 -6.47
CA SER A 98 8.31 -14.98 -7.34
C SER A 98 7.84 -13.69 -8.04
N GLN A 99 6.54 -13.47 -8.20
CA GLN A 99 6.02 -12.26 -8.84
C GLN A 99 6.45 -10.99 -8.08
N TYR A 100 6.62 -11.06 -6.76
CA TYR A 100 6.97 -9.92 -5.92
C TYR A 100 8.49 -9.69 -5.79
N ASN A 101 9.32 -10.63 -6.26
CA ASN A 101 10.79 -10.54 -6.22
C ASN A 101 11.35 -10.13 -4.84
N ILE A 102 10.76 -10.65 -3.76
CA ILE A 102 11.20 -10.33 -2.40
C ILE A 102 12.59 -10.94 -2.14
N PRO A 103 13.58 -10.16 -1.66
CA PRO A 103 14.91 -10.68 -1.38
C PRO A 103 14.91 -11.77 -0.31
N ASP A 104 15.77 -12.79 -0.46
CA ASP A 104 15.87 -13.91 0.48
C ASP A 104 16.17 -13.46 1.92
N SER A 105 16.92 -12.37 2.09
CA SER A 105 17.18 -11.79 3.41
C SER A 105 15.92 -11.24 4.09
N VAL A 106 15.00 -10.65 3.32
CA VAL A 106 13.71 -10.14 3.80
C VAL A 106 12.77 -11.31 4.12
N LYS A 107 12.75 -12.35 3.27
CA LYS A 107 12.02 -13.58 3.52
C LYS A 107 12.50 -14.23 4.82
N ALA A 108 13.81 -14.45 4.96
CA ALA A 108 14.43 -15.04 6.14
C ALA A 108 14.12 -14.25 7.42
N PHE A 109 14.17 -12.91 7.35
CA PHE A 109 13.79 -12.07 8.48
C PHE A 109 12.32 -12.29 8.87
N ASN A 110 11.38 -12.19 7.92
CA ASN A 110 9.95 -12.37 8.21
C ASN A 110 9.65 -13.79 8.73
N HIS A 111 10.24 -14.83 8.14
CA HIS A 111 10.15 -16.20 8.66
C HIS A 111 10.62 -16.29 10.10
N SER A 112 11.81 -15.76 10.42
CA SER A 112 12.33 -15.77 11.79
C SER A 112 11.46 -14.98 12.78
N PHE A 113 10.77 -13.94 12.29
CA PHE A 113 9.90 -13.09 13.09
C PHE A 113 8.59 -13.80 13.42
N TYR A 114 7.92 -14.38 12.41
CA TYR A 114 6.61 -15.03 12.58
C TYR A 114 6.67 -16.49 13.04
N GLN A 115 7.76 -17.21 12.80
CA GLN A 115 7.93 -18.60 13.25
C GLN A 115 8.30 -18.71 14.74
N LYS A 116 8.55 -17.60 15.44
CA LYS A 116 8.86 -17.60 16.87
C LYS A 116 7.64 -17.83 17.78
N GLU A 117 6.40 -17.79 17.26
CA GLU A 117 5.19 -18.14 18.01
C GLU A 117 4.71 -19.57 17.70
N GLY A 118 5.55 -20.56 18.00
CA GLY A 118 5.25 -21.95 17.67
C GLY A 118 5.96 -23.04 18.46
N ASN A 119 6.91 -22.73 19.36
CA ASN A 119 7.36 -23.73 20.33
C ASN A 119 6.32 -23.81 21.45
N LYS A 120 5.26 -24.59 21.19
CA LYS A 120 4.63 -25.36 22.25
C LYS A 120 5.60 -26.48 22.55
N ASP A 121 6.41 -26.30 23.59
CA ASP A 121 7.11 -27.42 24.20
C ASP A 121 6.03 -28.46 24.60
N GLU A 122 6.00 -29.57 23.86
CA GLU A 122 5.44 -30.85 24.31
C GLU A 122 6.33 -31.46 25.39
#